data_AF-A0A151UG38-F1
#
_entry.id   AF-A0A151UG38-F1
#
_cell.length_a   1.000
_cell.length_b   1.000
_cell.length_c   1.000
_cell.angle_alpha   90.00
_cell.angle_beta   90.00
_cell.angle_gamma   90.00
#
_symmetry.space_group_name_H-M   'P 1'
#
loop_
_entity.id
_entity.type
_entity.pdbx_description
1 polymer ?
#
loop_
_entity_poly.entity_id
_entity_poly.type
_entity_poly.pdbx_seq_one_letter_code
_entity_poly.pdbx_strand_id
1 'polypeptide(L)'
;VRTLRTQRAFDDKAYLSAIREEDSEGNLGVTINRESVQEVRETIRSNVSILGSQILPLSEKFRYAVSMIKKRFNKSEGIYVPNFKVVIQHFCFPCSGRPLIIELGKGLGLSERDIEPALMTLHRFGNQSSSSLWYELAYLETKEKVHKGDKIWQLGMGTGLKCDSIILQCIRPIVGEHEKGPWADCIHRYPILALD
;
A
#
# COMPACT_ATOMS: atom_id res chain seq x y z
N VAL A 1 6.81 3.39 16.73
CA VAL A 1 6.90 3.18 15.26
C VAL A 1 7.21 1.70 15.02
N ARG A 2 6.51 1.05 14.08
CA ARG A 2 6.84 -0.33 13.66
C ARG A 2 7.17 -0.32 12.17
N THR A 3 8.25 -1.00 11.79
CA THR A 3 8.70 -1.09 10.40
C THR A 3 8.94 -2.53 10.00
N LEU A 4 8.75 -2.85 8.73
CA LEU A 4 9.04 -4.15 8.15
C LEU A 4 9.49 -3.94 6.70
N ARG A 5 10.68 -4.44 6.38
CA ARG A 5 11.20 -4.48 5.01
C ARG A 5 11.22 -5.92 4.52
N THR A 6 10.74 -6.13 3.29
CA THR A 6 10.85 -7.39 2.57
C THR A 6 11.52 -7.11 1.23
N GLN A 7 12.52 -7.90 0.87
CA GLN A 7 13.24 -7.76 -0.39
C GLN A 7 13.41 -9.11 -1.06
N ARG A 8 13.16 -9.18 -2.36
CA ARG A 8 13.25 -10.40 -3.16
C ARG A 8 14.40 -10.45 -4.15
N ALA A 9 15.32 -9.47 -4.13
CA ALA A 9 16.47 -9.42 -5.03
C ALA A 9 17.44 -10.64 -4.97
N PHE A 10 17.22 -11.61 -4.08
CA PHE A 10 17.93 -12.89 -4.09
C PHE A 10 17.41 -13.85 -5.17
N ASP A 11 16.23 -13.58 -5.73
CA ASP A 11 15.61 -14.32 -6.83
C ASP A 11 15.93 -13.60 -8.14
N ASP A 12 16.45 -14.32 -9.13
CA ASP A 12 16.89 -13.75 -10.41
C ASP A 12 15.75 -13.03 -11.13
N LYS A 13 14.51 -13.55 -11.08
CA LYS A 13 13.37 -12.88 -11.73
C LYS A 13 13.08 -11.54 -11.07
N ALA A 14 13.15 -11.51 -9.74
CA ALA A 14 12.92 -10.29 -8.98
C ALA A 14 14.08 -9.29 -9.14
N TYR A 15 15.32 -9.77 -9.22
CA TYR A 15 16.51 -8.97 -9.47
C TYR A 15 16.49 -8.33 -10.86
N LEU A 16 16.18 -9.12 -11.90
CA LEU A 16 16.10 -8.70 -13.30
C LEU A 16 14.82 -7.91 -13.63
N SER A 17 13.92 -7.70 -12.67
CA SER A 17 12.64 -7.02 -12.89
C SER A 17 12.78 -5.55 -13.27
N ALA A 18 13.83 -4.88 -12.79
CA ALA A 18 14.17 -3.50 -13.10
C ALA A 18 15.69 -3.32 -13.04
N ILE A 19 16.34 -3.26 -14.19
CA ILE A 19 17.80 -3.15 -14.30
C ILE A 19 18.19 -1.88 -15.04
N ARG A 20 19.26 -1.26 -14.56
CA ARG A 20 19.91 -0.16 -15.27
C ARG A 20 20.98 -0.75 -16.19
N GLU A 21 20.80 -0.57 -17.49
CA GLU A 21 21.68 -1.11 -18.53
C GLU A 21 21.71 -0.18 -19.75
N GLU A 22 22.70 -0.37 -20.61
CA GLU A 22 22.79 0.34 -21.90
C GLU A 22 21.94 -0.39 -22.94
N ASP A 23 21.25 0.38 -23.78
CA ASP A 23 20.57 -0.17 -24.95
C ASP A 23 21.56 -0.55 -26.06
N SER A 24 21.05 -1.08 -27.17
CA SER A 24 21.87 -1.48 -28.33
C SER A 24 22.62 -0.32 -29.00
N GLU A 25 22.23 0.92 -28.74
CA GLU A 25 22.87 2.12 -29.27
C GLU A 25 23.88 2.73 -28.26
N GLY A 26 24.07 2.08 -27.10
CA GLY A 26 24.96 2.54 -26.03
C GLY A 26 24.36 3.61 -25.12
N ASN A 27 23.05 3.85 -25.20
CA ASN A 27 22.39 4.82 -24.33
C ASN A 27 22.01 4.16 -23.00
N LEU A 28 22.44 4.75 -21.89
CA LEU A 28 22.15 4.25 -20.56
C LEU A 28 20.69 4.50 -20.16
N GLY A 29 19.95 3.44 -19.87
CA GLY A 29 18.53 3.47 -19.51
C GLY A 29 18.18 2.55 -18.34
N VAL A 30 16.88 2.30 -18.16
CA VAL A 30 16.34 1.32 -17.21
C VAL A 30 15.36 0.43 -17.93
N THR A 31 15.63 -0.87 -17.95
CA THR A 31 14.72 -1.90 -18.46
C THR A 31 13.81 -2.37 -17.34
N ILE A 32 12.49 -2.35 -17.58
CA ILE A 32 11.49 -2.89 -16.66
C ILE A 32 10.85 -4.12 -17.33
N ASN A 33 11.11 -5.30 -16.76
CA ASN A 33 10.62 -6.56 -17.32
C ASN A 33 9.12 -6.75 -17.02
N ARG A 34 8.33 -7.31 -17.95
CA ARG A 34 6.90 -7.58 -17.78
C ARG A 34 6.60 -8.63 -16.69
N GLU A 35 7.53 -9.54 -16.43
CA GLU A 35 7.44 -10.51 -15.33
C GLU A 35 7.48 -9.85 -13.94
N SER A 36 7.84 -8.56 -13.87
CA SER A 36 7.86 -7.75 -12.63
C SER A 36 6.52 -7.73 -11.89
N VAL A 37 5.37 -7.81 -12.58
CA VAL A 37 4.06 -7.69 -11.91
C VAL A 37 3.80 -8.85 -10.96
N GLN A 38 4.14 -10.08 -11.35
CA GLN A 38 3.99 -11.24 -10.47
C GLN A 38 4.94 -11.14 -9.26
N GLU A 39 6.19 -10.77 -9.50
CA GLU A 39 7.18 -10.62 -8.45
C GLU A 39 6.84 -9.49 -7.46
N VAL A 40 6.26 -8.39 -7.96
CA VAL A 40 5.68 -7.31 -7.13
C VAL A 40 4.58 -7.86 -6.23
N ARG A 41 3.62 -8.59 -6.79
CA ARG A 41 2.49 -9.18 -6.05
C ARG A 41 2.97 -10.12 -4.95
N GLU A 42 3.92 -10.98 -5.27
CA GLU A 42 4.48 -11.93 -4.31
C GLU A 42 5.30 -11.24 -3.21
N THR A 43 6.08 -10.19 -3.55
CA THR A 43 6.80 -9.37 -2.57
C THR A 43 5.84 -8.70 -1.59
N ILE A 44 4.78 -8.07 -2.11
CA ILE A 44 3.71 -7.45 -1.31
C ILE A 44 3.05 -8.50 -0.42
N ARG A 45 2.65 -9.64 -0.99
CA ARG A 45 1.98 -10.72 -0.25
C ARG A 45 2.85 -11.22 0.91
N SER A 46 4.15 -11.39 0.68
CA SER A 46 5.10 -11.80 1.71
C SER A 46 5.16 -10.75 2.84
N ASN A 47 5.34 -9.47 2.49
CA ASN A 47 5.39 -8.37 3.45
C ASN A 47 4.11 -8.27 4.28
N VAL A 48 2.94 -8.27 3.64
CA VAL A 48 1.62 -8.21 4.28
C VAL A 48 1.39 -9.41 5.20
N SER A 49 1.78 -10.61 4.77
CA SER A 49 1.61 -11.83 5.57
C SER A 49 2.46 -11.79 6.84
N ILE A 50 3.73 -11.38 6.73
CA ILE A 50 4.63 -11.22 7.88
C ILE A 50 4.09 -10.13 8.80
N LEU A 51 3.70 -8.98 8.27
CA LEU A 51 3.17 -7.87 9.07
C LEU A 51 1.89 -8.29 9.81
N GLY A 52 0.95 -8.94 9.11
CA GLY A 52 -0.29 -9.46 9.67
C GLY A 52 -0.03 -10.43 10.83
N SER A 53 0.94 -11.34 10.67
CA SER A 53 1.33 -12.25 11.76
C SER A 53 1.85 -11.53 13.01
N GLN A 54 2.40 -10.32 12.87
CA GLN A 54 2.98 -9.54 13.96
C GLN A 54 2.01 -8.57 14.64
N ILE A 55 1.00 -8.06 13.92
CA ILE A 55 0.12 -6.98 14.43
C ILE A 55 -1.32 -7.41 14.67
N LEU A 56 -1.80 -8.45 13.97
CA LEU A 56 -3.19 -8.84 14.09
C LEU A 56 -3.47 -9.52 15.44
N PRO A 57 -4.70 -9.42 15.96
CA PRO A 57 -5.15 -10.20 17.10
C PRO A 57 -5.11 -11.71 16.83
N LEU A 58 -5.07 -12.53 17.89
CA LEU A 58 -5.09 -14.00 17.75
C LEU A 58 -6.36 -14.51 17.06
N SER A 59 -7.50 -13.83 17.25
CA SER A 59 -8.77 -14.18 16.60
C SER A 59 -8.68 -14.10 15.06
N GLU A 60 -8.06 -13.06 14.53
CA GLU A 60 -7.85 -12.88 13.08
C GLU A 60 -6.90 -13.95 12.53
N LYS A 61 -5.80 -14.24 13.25
CA LYS A 61 -4.85 -15.30 12.86
C LYS A 61 -5.51 -16.68 12.85
N PHE A 62 -6.35 -16.96 13.85
CA PHE A 62 -7.08 -18.21 13.94
C PHE A 62 -8.07 -18.38 12.78
N ARG A 63 -8.87 -17.35 12.46
CA ARG A 63 -9.78 -17.37 11.30
C ARG A 63 -9.05 -17.64 10.00
N TYR A 64 -7.90 -16.99 9.81
CA TYR A 64 -7.04 -17.24 8.64
C TYR A 64 -6.55 -18.68 8.59
N ALA A 65 -6.00 -19.20 9.69
CA ALA A 65 -5.50 -20.58 9.78
C ALA A 65 -6.60 -21.62 9.49
N VAL A 66 -7.79 -21.45 10.08
CA VAL A 66 -8.95 -22.31 9.80
C VAL A 66 -9.33 -22.25 8.33
N SER A 67 -9.35 -21.07 7.70
CA SER A 67 -9.68 -20.95 6.28
C SER A 67 -8.65 -21.66 5.38
N MET A 68 -7.37 -21.62 5.74
CA MET A 68 -6.30 -22.33 5.03
C MET A 68 -6.47 -23.86 5.12
N ILE A 69 -6.84 -24.36 6.30
CA ILE A 69 -7.14 -25.79 6.51
C ILE A 69 -8.36 -26.20 5.69
N LYS A 70 -9.46 -25.42 5.75
CA LYS A 70 -10.68 -25.69 4.98
C LYS A 70 -10.41 -25.73 3.48
N LYS A 71 -9.65 -24.78 2.94
CA LYS A 71 -9.26 -24.77 1.52
C LYS A 71 -8.46 -26.00 1.12
N ARG A 72 -7.65 -26.56 2.02
CA ARG A 72 -6.87 -27.78 1.77
C ARG A 72 -7.78 -29.02 1.64
N PHE A 73 -8.86 -29.08 2.41
CA PHE A 73 -9.85 -30.16 2.33
C PHE A 73 -10.90 -29.94 1.23
N ASN A 74 -11.29 -28.69 0.99
CA ASN A 74 -12.27 -28.30 -0.01
C ASN A 74 -11.72 -27.19 -0.91
N LYS A 75 -11.32 -27.56 -2.13
CA LYS A 75 -10.70 -26.63 -3.09
C LYS A 75 -11.63 -25.52 -3.57
N SER A 76 -12.95 -25.64 -3.37
CA SER A 76 -13.91 -24.59 -3.72
C SER A 76 -14.04 -23.48 -2.66
N GLU A 77 -13.51 -23.68 -1.45
CA GLU A 77 -13.50 -22.62 -0.44
C GLU A 77 -12.43 -21.55 -0.72
N GLY A 78 -12.83 -20.29 -0.54
CA GLY A 78 -11.93 -19.14 -0.56
C GLY A 78 -11.01 -19.09 0.65
N ILE A 79 -9.94 -18.31 0.56
CA ILE A 79 -9.09 -18.00 1.71
C ILE A 79 -9.68 -16.77 2.40
N TYR A 80 -9.84 -16.82 3.71
CA TYR A 80 -10.26 -15.65 4.49
C TYR A 80 -9.20 -14.56 4.38
N VAL A 81 -9.60 -13.32 4.12
CA VAL A 81 -8.70 -12.17 4.14
C VAL A 81 -8.73 -11.58 5.55
N PRO A 82 -7.60 -11.55 6.29
CA PRO A 82 -7.57 -10.99 7.63
C PRO A 82 -7.95 -9.52 7.63
N ASN A 83 -8.77 -9.10 8.59
CA ASN A 83 -9.24 -7.74 8.67
C ASN A 83 -8.22 -6.84 9.37
N PHE A 84 -7.37 -6.15 8.60
CA PHE A 84 -6.39 -5.20 9.13
C PHE A 84 -7.01 -3.97 9.80
N LYS A 85 -8.28 -3.64 9.48
CA LYS A 85 -8.98 -2.47 10.05
C LYS A 85 -9.23 -2.58 11.55
N VAL A 86 -9.08 -3.78 12.13
CA VAL A 86 -9.17 -3.99 13.59
C VAL A 86 -8.00 -3.35 14.34
N VAL A 87 -6.87 -3.09 13.66
CA VAL A 87 -5.67 -2.50 14.27
C VAL A 87 -5.11 -1.29 13.51
N ILE A 88 -5.51 -1.07 12.25
CA ILE A 88 -5.10 0.07 11.42
C ILE A 88 -6.33 0.89 11.06
N GLN A 89 -6.25 2.21 11.24
CA GLN A 89 -7.36 3.13 10.94
C GLN A 89 -7.24 3.72 9.52
N HIS A 90 -6.01 3.97 9.07
CA HIS A 90 -5.75 4.62 7.78
C HIS A 90 -4.67 3.89 6.99
N PHE A 91 -4.81 3.88 5.66
CA PHE A 91 -3.92 3.18 4.74
C PHE A 91 -3.38 4.16 3.70
N CYS A 92 -2.08 4.07 3.40
CA CYS A 92 -1.44 4.78 2.30
C CYS A 92 -0.69 3.77 1.43
N PHE A 93 -0.85 3.89 0.11
CA PHE A 93 -0.37 2.91 -0.86
C PHE A 93 0.50 3.52 -1.95
N PRO A 94 1.39 2.73 -2.57
CA PRO A 94 2.23 3.25 -3.65
C PRO A 94 1.36 3.80 -4.78
N CYS A 95 1.57 5.08 -5.11
CA CYS A 95 0.92 5.74 -6.25
C CYS A 95 1.56 5.34 -7.60
N SER A 96 1.90 4.06 -7.77
CA SER A 96 2.53 3.56 -9.00
C SER A 96 1.53 3.33 -10.14
N GLY A 97 0.23 3.37 -9.85
CA GLY A 97 -0.84 3.29 -10.84
C GLY A 97 -2.19 2.89 -10.23
N ARG A 98 -3.29 3.34 -10.85
CA ARG A 98 -4.66 3.05 -10.40
C ARG A 98 -4.95 1.54 -10.28
N PRO A 99 -4.54 0.67 -11.24
CA PRO A 99 -4.76 -0.77 -11.10
C PRO A 99 -4.09 -1.38 -9.86
N LEU A 100 -2.87 -0.97 -9.55
CA LEU A 100 -2.13 -1.47 -8.38
C LEU A 100 -2.83 -1.07 -7.07
N ILE A 101 -3.26 0.18 -6.95
CA ILE A 101 -3.97 0.69 -5.76
C ILE A 101 -5.27 -0.11 -5.53
N ILE A 102 -6.05 -0.33 -6.59
CA ILE A 102 -7.30 -1.09 -6.53
C ILE A 102 -7.02 -2.55 -6.16
N GLU A 103 -5.98 -3.16 -6.74
CA GLU A 103 -5.61 -4.55 -6.45
C GLU A 103 -5.15 -4.71 -4.99
N LEU A 104 -4.36 -3.78 -4.46
CA LEU A 104 -3.98 -3.73 -3.05
C LEU A 104 -5.20 -3.63 -2.14
N GLY A 105 -6.13 -2.71 -2.45
CA GLY A 105 -7.37 -2.56 -1.71
C GLY A 105 -8.18 -3.86 -1.68
N LYS A 106 -8.40 -4.48 -2.84
CA LYS A 106 -9.11 -5.77 -2.96
C LYS A 106 -8.40 -6.89 -2.19
N GLY A 107 -7.08 -7.00 -2.32
CA GLY A 107 -6.27 -8.03 -1.65
C GLY A 107 -6.29 -7.93 -0.12
N LEU A 108 -6.51 -6.73 0.41
CA LEU A 108 -6.62 -6.44 1.85
C LEU A 108 -8.07 -6.36 2.36
N GLY A 109 -9.07 -6.56 1.49
CA GLY A 109 -10.49 -6.43 1.85
C GLY A 109 -10.90 -5.01 2.23
N LEU A 110 -10.26 -4.00 1.63
CA LEU A 110 -10.49 -2.58 1.89
C LEU A 110 -11.58 -2.01 0.97
N SER A 111 -12.30 -1.02 1.49
CA SER A 111 -13.32 -0.28 0.74
C SER A 111 -12.70 0.82 -0.13
N GLU A 112 -13.47 1.37 -1.05
CA GLU A 112 -13.04 2.52 -1.88
C GLU A 112 -12.64 3.71 -1.02
N ARG A 113 -13.35 3.96 0.09
CA ARG A 113 -13.02 5.03 1.04
C ARG A 113 -11.65 4.84 1.70
N ASP A 114 -11.22 3.61 1.90
CA ASP A 114 -9.92 3.29 2.51
C ASP A 114 -8.77 3.54 1.52
N ILE A 115 -9.00 3.36 0.21
CA ILE A 115 -8.00 3.58 -0.84
C ILE A 115 -8.10 4.96 -1.52
N GLU A 116 -9.13 5.73 -1.20
CA GLU A 116 -9.38 7.08 -1.69
C GLU A 116 -8.15 8.00 -1.59
N PRO A 117 -7.39 8.05 -0.47
CA PRO A 117 -6.21 8.93 -0.38
C PRO A 117 -5.19 8.65 -1.48
N ALA A 118 -4.91 7.38 -1.75
CA ALA A 118 -3.98 6.96 -2.79
C ALA A 118 -4.49 7.33 -4.19
N LEU A 119 -5.78 7.10 -4.46
CA LEU A 119 -6.39 7.44 -5.75
C LEU A 119 -6.40 8.95 -6.00
N MET A 120 -6.76 9.75 -4.99
CA MET A 120 -6.79 11.21 -5.13
C MET A 120 -5.39 11.78 -5.27
N THR A 121 -4.43 11.24 -4.50
CA THR A 121 -3.01 11.64 -4.60
C THR A 121 -2.46 11.35 -5.99
N LEU A 122 -2.69 10.13 -6.51
CA LEU A 122 -2.31 9.76 -7.86
C LEU A 122 -2.97 10.66 -8.90
N HIS A 123 -4.26 10.98 -8.75
CA HIS A 123 -4.96 11.86 -9.68
C HIS A 123 -4.41 13.29 -9.66
N ARG A 124 -4.17 13.89 -8.49
CA ARG A 124 -3.73 15.29 -8.37
C ARG A 124 -2.25 15.47 -8.71
N PHE A 125 -1.40 14.61 -8.14
CA PHE A 125 0.05 14.81 -8.16
C PHE A 125 0.78 13.78 -9.02
N GLY A 126 0.09 12.74 -9.50
CA GLY A 126 0.77 11.62 -10.16
C GLY A 126 1.61 10.80 -9.18
N ASN A 127 2.51 10.00 -9.74
CA ASN A 127 3.49 9.26 -8.96
C ASN A 127 4.64 10.18 -8.55
N GLN A 128 4.67 10.61 -7.28
CA GLN A 128 5.74 11.42 -6.68
C GLN A 128 6.77 10.56 -5.95
N SER A 129 6.92 9.30 -6.39
CA SER A 129 7.82 8.31 -5.78
C SER A 129 7.52 8.13 -4.28
N SER A 130 8.55 8.04 -3.44
CA SER A 130 8.39 7.85 -1.99
C SER A 130 7.56 8.93 -1.30
N SER A 131 7.52 10.15 -1.85
CA SER A 131 6.76 11.27 -1.28
C SER A 131 5.24 11.11 -1.41
N SER A 132 4.76 10.25 -2.32
CA SER A 132 3.31 10.00 -2.50
C SER A 132 2.62 9.60 -1.21
N LEU A 133 3.26 8.76 -0.38
CA LEU A 133 2.71 8.30 0.90
C LEU A 133 2.47 9.45 1.90
N TRP A 134 3.24 10.53 1.79
CA TRP A 134 3.08 11.73 2.61
C TRP A 134 2.00 12.65 2.07
N TYR A 135 1.84 12.75 0.74
CA TYR A 135 0.70 13.45 0.14
C TYR A 135 -0.63 12.76 0.50
N GLU A 136 -0.66 11.44 0.59
CA GLU A 136 -1.82 10.68 1.06
C GLU A 136 -2.14 10.94 2.54
N LEU A 137 -1.11 10.97 3.39
CA LEU A 137 -1.30 11.32 4.80
C LEU A 137 -1.80 12.76 4.94
N ALA A 138 -1.22 13.71 4.21
CA ALA A 138 -1.68 15.09 4.17
C ALA A 138 -3.13 15.18 3.69
N TYR A 139 -3.55 14.38 2.70
CA TYR A 139 -4.94 14.31 2.26
C TYR A 139 -5.88 13.89 3.40
N LEU A 140 -5.50 12.85 4.16
CA LEU A 140 -6.26 12.36 5.31
C LEU A 140 -6.34 13.40 6.43
N GLU A 141 -5.23 14.07 6.75
CA GLU A 141 -5.15 15.11 7.78
C GLU A 141 -5.95 16.37 7.40
N THR A 142 -5.85 16.81 6.14
CA THR A 142 -6.62 17.95 5.58
C THR A 142 -8.13 17.67 5.58
N LYS A 143 -8.52 16.39 5.44
CA LYS A 143 -9.91 15.93 5.56
C LYS A 143 -10.36 15.73 7.01
N GLU A 144 -9.51 16.05 7.98
CA GLU A 144 -9.75 15.85 9.41
C GLU A 144 -10.13 14.41 9.76
N LYS A 145 -9.63 13.43 8.99
CA LYS A 145 -9.92 12.00 9.20
C LYS A 145 -9.02 11.36 10.26
N VAL A 146 -7.82 11.93 10.49
CA VAL A 146 -6.81 11.36 11.39
C VAL A 146 -6.97 11.94 12.80
N HIS A 147 -7.18 11.06 13.78
CA HIS A 147 -7.35 11.43 15.19
C HIS A 147 -6.16 10.97 16.03
N LYS A 148 -5.96 11.58 17.20
CA LYS A 148 -4.96 11.14 18.17
C LYS A 148 -5.21 9.68 18.55
N GLY A 149 -4.20 8.84 18.43
CA GLY A 149 -4.26 7.40 18.69
C GLY A 149 -4.46 6.54 17.44
N ASP A 150 -4.91 7.13 16.33
CA ASP A 150 -5.09 6.40 15.07
C ASP A 150 -3.75 5.87 14.56
N LYS A 151 -3.78 4.67 14.01
CA LYS A 151 -2.64 4.04 13.34
C LYS A 151 -2.78 4.17 11.83
N ILE A 152 -1.70 4.61 11.20
CA ILE A 152 -1.56 4.77 9.75
C ILE A 152 -0.56 3.74 9.26
N TRP A 153 -0.96 2.94 8.28
CA TRP A 153 -0.06 2.03 7.59
C TRP A 153 0.33 2.60 6.23
N GLN A 154 1.61 2.95 6.10
CA GLN A 154 2.24 3.30 4.83
C GLN A 154 2.90 2.06 4.24
N LEU A 155 2.47 1.65 3.05
CA LEU A 155 3.09 0.58 2.27
C LEU A 155 3.84 1.21 1.08
N GLY A 156 5.16 1.09 1.08
CA GLY A 156 6.04 1.53 0.00
C GLY A 156 6.52 0.38 -0.86
N MET A 157 6.83 0.68 -2.13
CA MET A 157 7.46 -0.22 -3.08
C MET A 157 8.64 0.49 -3.75
N GLY A 158 9.69 -0.24 -4.10
CA GLY A 158 10.82 0.32 -4.82
C GLY A 158 11.65 -0.68 -5.60
N THR A 159 12.71 -0.19 -6.23
CA THR A 159 13.64 -0.97 -7.07
C THR A 159 14.32 -2.11 -6.30
N GLY A 160 14.73 -3.16 -7.03
CA GLY A 160 15.21 -4.43 -6.45
C GLY A 160 14.09 -5.27 -5.82
N LEU A 161 12.84 -5.02 -6.22
CA LEU A 161 11.58 -5.50 -5.65
C LEU A 161 11.65 -5.61 -4.12
N LYS A 162 11.58 -4.42 -3.54
CA LYS A 162 11.42 -4.24 -2.10
C LYS A 162 10.02 -3.72 -1.80
N CYS A 163 9.47 -4.20 -0.69
CA CYS A 163 8.25 -3.72 -0.09
C CYS A 163 8.54 -3.32 1.35
N ASP A 164 8.18 -2.09 1.71
CA ASP A 164 8.42 -1.51 3.01
C ASP A 164 7.07 -1.17 3.66
N SER A 165 6.84 -1.67 4.86
CA SER A 165 5.67 -1.34 5.67
C SER A 165 6.09 -0.51 6.87
N ILE A 166 5.44 0.63 7.08
CA ILE A 166 5.63 1.49 8.24
C ILE A 166 4.26 1.72 8.89
N ILE A 167 4.17 1.43 10.19
CA ILE A 167 3.01 1.76 11.01
C ILE A 167 3.38 2.92 11.93
N LEU A 168 2.71 4.04 11.70
CA LEU A 168 2.77 5.26 12.48
C LEU A 168 1.53 5.34 13.38
N GLN A 169 1.66 6.03 14.51
CA GLN A 169 0.54 6.35 15.37
C GLN A 169 0.48 7.86 15.55
N CYS A 170 -0.70 8.44 15.35
CA CYS A 170 -0.91 9.85 15.57
C CYS A 170 -0.82 10.16 17.08
N ILE A 171 0.14 11.01 17.48
CA ILE A 171 0.43 11.31 18.88
C ILE A 171 -0.25 12.58 19.41
N ARG A 172 -0.83 13.38 18.51
CA ARG A 172 -1.47 14.67 18.81
C ARG A 172 -2.78 14.80 18.04
N PRO A 173 -3.71 15.66 18.48
CA PRO A 173 -4.81 16.09 17.61
C PRO A 173 -4.28 16.79 16.35
N ILE A 174 -4.95 16.55 15.23
CA ILE A 174 -4.72 17.22 13.95
C ILE A 174 -5.72 18.37 13.89
N VAL A 175 -5.22 19.62 13.95
CA VAL A 175 -6.06 20.83 14.01
C VAL A 175 -5.48 21.87 13.06
N GLY A 176 -6.32 22.40 12.18
CA GLY A 176 -5.93 23.46 11.24
C GLY A 176 -4.95 23.02 10.14
N GLU A 177 -4.71 21.71 9.97
CA GLU A 177 -3.95 21.22 8.81
C GLU A 177 -4.72 21.43 7.51
N HIS A 178 -6.06 21.58 7.55
CA HIS A 178 -6.86 21.85 6.36
C HIS A 178 -6.53 23.20 5.69
N GLU A 179 -5.95 24.15 6.44
CA GLU A 179 -5.50 25.45 5.94
C GLU A 179 -4.04 25.42 5.44
N LYS A 180 -3.33 24.30 5.61
CA LYS A 180 -1.89 24.19 5.42
C LYS A 180 -1.55 23.03 4.49
N GLY A 181 -0.44 23.17 3.76
CA GLY A 181 0.10 22.09 2.95
C GLY A 181 -0.55 21.91 1.57
N PRO A 182 -0.27 20.78 0.90
CA PRO A 182 -0.43 20.66 -0.56
C PRO A 182 -1.88 20.51 -1.05
N TRP A 183 -2.82 20.32 -0.11
CA TRP A 183 -4.24 20.14 -0.38
C TRP A 183 -5.11 21.34 0.03
N ALA A 184 -4.56 22.31 0.76
CA ALA A 184 -5.34 23.37 1.42
C ALA A 184 -6.24 24.16 0.45
N ASP A 185 -5.74 24.46 -0.74
CA ASP A 185 -6.43 25.24 -1.77
C ASP A 185 -7.50 24.43 -2.54
N CYS A 186 -7.53 23.11 -2.41
CA CYS A 186 -8.26 22.25 -3.35
C CYS A 186 -9.03 21.10 -2.72
N ILE A 187 -8.87 20.80 -1.42
CA ILE A 187 -9.35 19.57 -0.80
C ILE A 187 -10.87 19.38 -0.94
N HIS A 188 -11.60 20.49 -0.98
CA HIS A 188 -13.06 20.54 -1.18
C HIS A 188 -13.51 20.00 -2.54
N ARG A 189 -12.61 19.92 -3.54
CA ARG A 189 -12.89 19.36 -4.87
C ARG A 189 -12.72 17.83 -4.94
N TYR A 190 -12.29 17.21 -3.85
CA TYR A 190 -12.05 15.77 -3.75
C TYR A 190 -13.02 15.13 -2.74
N PRO A 191 -13.34 13.82 -2.85
CA PRO A 191 -12.97 12.96 -3.97
C PRO A 191 -13.68 13.38 -5.27
N ILE A 192 -13.05 13.16 -6.40
CA ILE A 192 -13.75 13.30 -7.69
C ILE A 192 -14.72 12.12 -7.82
N LEU A 193 -15.99 12.41 -8.08
CA LEU A 193 -17.05 11.41 -8.20
C LEU A 193 -16.88 10.51 -9.45
N ALA A 194 -16.07 10.96 -10.43
CA ALA A 194 -15.75 10.23 -11.65
C ALA A 194 -14.40 9.52 -11.52
N LEU A 195 -14.40 8.38 -10.83
CA LEU A 195 -13.39 7.34 -11.03
C LEU A 195 -14.12 6.04 -11.35
N ASP A 196 -14.90 6.06 -12.43
CA ASP A 196 -15.19 4.87 -13.21
C ASP A 196 -14.03 4.65 -14.20
#